data_AF-A0A8T6NF12-F1
#
_entry.id   AF-A0A8T6NF12-F1
#
_cell.length_a   1.000
_cell.length_b   1.000
_cell.length_c   1.000
_cell.angle_alpha   90.00
_cell.angle_beta   90.00
_cell.angle_gamma   90.00
#
_symmetry.space_group_name_H-M   'P 1'
#
loop_
_entity.id
_entity.type
_entity.pdbx_description
1 polymer ?
#
loop_
_entity_poly.entity_id
_entity_poly.type
_entity_poly.pdbx_seq_one_letter_code
_entity_poly.pdbx_strand_id
1 'polypeptide(L)' 'MTTNDLYRASLDRGRNGSPYDRGRADSYYDRSRAPHWYPEGTYKGTKIAAEQMTPEQIEEYESGYDWNEVYGGKKD' A
#
# COMPACT_ATOMS: atom_id res chain seq x y z
N MET A 1 -19.13 -2.45 -2.92
CA MET A 1 -18.47 -1.13 -3.01
C MET A 1 -18.42 -0.75 -4.48
N THR A 2 -18.70 0.52 -4.78
CA THR A 2 -18.51 1.04 -6.14
C THR A 2 -17.03 1.26 -6.42
N THR A 3 -16.65 1.46 -7.70
CA THR A 3 -15.28 1.81 -8.08
C THR A 3 -14.79 3.08 -7.36
N ASN A 4 -15.69 4.04 -7.13
CA ASN A 4 -15.36 5.29 -6.43
C ASN A 4 -15.08 5.07 -4.93
N ASP A 5 -15.83 4.15 -4.30
CA ASP A 5 -15.59 3.79 -2.89
C ASP A 5 -14.24 3.09 -2.72
N LEU A 6 -13.89 2.19 -3.65
CA LEU A 6 -12.60 1.50 -3.64
C LEU A 6 -11.44 2.48 -3.85
N TYR A 7 -11.59 3.42 -4.79
CA TYR A 7 -10.58 4.44 -5.03
C TYR A 7 -10.36 5.31 -3.79
N ARG A 8 -11.42 5.81 -3.14
CA ARG A 8 -11.27 6.58 -1.89
C ARG A 8 -10.67 5.77 -0.76
N ALA A 9 -11.08 4.50 -0.60
CA ALA A 9 -10.52 3.61 0.41
C ALA A 9 -9.02 3.35 0.18
N SER A 10 -8.56 3.33 -1.09
CA SER A 10 -7.15 3.18 -1.39
C SER A 10 -6.31 4.41 -1.01
N LEU A 11 -6.87 5.62 -1.07
CA LEU A 11 -6.12 6.84 -0.76
C LEU A 11 -6.12 7.20 0.73
N ASP A 12 -6.85 6.46 1.56
CA ASP A 12 -6.75 6.58 3.01
C ASP A 12 -5.47 5.88 3.53
N ARG A 13 -4.42 6.67 3.74
CA ARG A 13 -3.12 6.20 4.28
C ARG A 13 -3.22 5.53 5.65
N GLY A 14 -4.24 5.86 6.45
CA GLY A 14 -4.46 5.27 7.78
C GLY A 14 -5.13 3.89 7.71
N ARG A 15 -5.66 3.53 6.54
CA ARG A 15 -6.35 2.27 6.34
C ARG A 15 -5.34 1.12 6.21
N ASN A 16 -5.55 0.09 7.02
CA ASN A 16 -4.81 -1.16 6.90
C ASN A 16 -5.02 -1.75 5.50
N GLY A 17 -3.92 -2.10 4.83
CA GLY A 17 -3.93 -2.63 3.48
C GLY A 17 -4.08 -1.58 2.40
N SER A 18 -4.05 -0.27 2.71
CA SER A 18 -3.89 0.77 1.69
C SER A 18 -2.53 0.66 0.99
N PRO A 19 -2.34 1.24 -0.21
CA PRO A 19 -1.04 1.27 -0.88
C PRO A 19 0.06 1.85 0.02
N TYR A 20 -0.19 2.97 0.70
CA TYR A 20 0.78 3.58 1.63
C TYR A 20 1.13 2.65 2.80
N ASP A 21 0.14 2.00 3.42
CA ASP A 21 0.37 0.99 4.46
C ASP A 21 1.20 -0.19 3.93
N ARG A 22 0.91 -0.67 2.72
CA ARG A 22 1.66 -1.77 2.09
C ARG A 22 3.09 -1.38 1.73
N GLY A 23 3.31 -0.17 1.24
CA GLY A 23 4.65 0.36 0.96
C GLY A 23 5.51 0.44 2.22
N ARG A 24 4.97 1.03 3.29
CA ARG A 24 5.65 1.09 4.60
C ARG A 24 5.98 -0.30 5.13
N ALA A 25 5.02 -1.22 5.06
CA ALA A 25 5.22 -2.58 5.54
C ALA A 25 6.28 -3.33 4.73
N ASP A 26 6.24 -3.24 3.40
CA ASP A 26 7.24 -3.91 2.56
C ASP A 26 8.65 -3.38 2.84
N SER A 27 8.82 -2.08 3.00
CA SER A 27 10.10 -1.51 3.46
C SER A 27 10.48 -2.02 4.86
N TYR A 28 9.56 -2.03 5.83
CA TYR A 28 9.83 -2.49 7.20
C TYR A 28 10.31 -3.95 7.27
N TYR A 29 9.77 -4.82 6.40
CA TYR A 29 10.18 -6.23 6.29
C TYR A 29 11.32 -6.46 5.28
N ASP A 30 11.97 -5.39 4.81
CA ASP A 30 13.06 -5.41 3.84
C ASP A 30 12.74 -6.19 2.55
N ARG A 31 11.51 -6.00 2.05
CA ARG A 31 11.04 -6.59 0.81
C ARG A 31 11.32 -5.65 -0.35
N SER A 32 11.59 -6.22 -1.52
CA SER A 32 11.62 -5.46 -2.77
C SER A 32 10.30 -4.72 -3.01
N ARG A 33 10.38 -3.55 -3.63
CA ARG A 33 9.19 -2.78 -4.04
C ARG A 33 8.34 -3.62 -4.99
N ALA A 34 7.08 -3.79 -4.62
CA ALA A 34 6.07 -4.49 -5.38
C ALA A 34 4.70 -3.84 -5.10
N PRO A 35 4.35 -2.73 -5.79
CA PRO A 35 3.12 -2.00 -5.51
C PRO A 35 1.89 -2.91 -5.48
N HIS A 36 1.17 -2.85 -4.36
CA HIS A 36 -0.06 -3.61 -4.17
C HIS A 36 -0.87 -3.06 -3.00
N TRP A 37 -2.14 -3.43 -2.93
CA TRP A 37 -2.98 -3.12 -1.79
C TRP A 37 -4.13 -4.14 -1.61
N TYR A 38 -4.79 -4.09 -0.46
CA TYR A 38 -5.87 -4.99 -0.05
C TYR A 38 -7.14 -4.19 0.33
N PRO A 39 -8.18 -4.18 -0.51
CA PRO A 39 -9.42 -3.46 -0.26
C PRO A 39 -10.22 -3.97 0.94
N GLU A 40 -9.85 -5.10 1.55
CA GLU A 40 -10.50 -5.64 2.76
C GLU A 40 -9.55 -5.72 3.96
N GLY A 41 -8.36 -5.12 3.84
CA GLY A 41 -7.30 -5.14 4.85
C GLY A 41 -6.17 -6.10 4.49
N THR A 42 -4.96 -5.85 5.02
CA THR A 42 -3.76 -6.63 4.66
C THR A 42 -4.00 -8.15 4.78
N TYR A 43 -3.74 -8.86 3.67
CA TYR A 43 -3.96 -10.31 3.51
C TYR A 43 -5.41 -10.79 3.67
N LYS A 44 -6.39 -9.90 3.53
CA LYS A 44 -7.82 -10.24 3.46
C LYS A 44 -8.38 -9.91 2.08
N GLY A 45 -9.18 -10.82 1.54
CA GLY A 45 -9.83 -10.64 0.24
C GLY A 45 -8.85 -10.63 -0.94
N THR A 46 -9.24 -9.96 -2.02
CA THR A 46 -8.44 -9.88 -3.25
C THR A 46 -7.29 -8.89 -3.11
N LYS A 47 -6.07 -9.34 -3.42
CA LYS A 47 -4.91 -8.45 -3.61
C LYS A 47 -5.08 -7.72 -4.95
N ILE A 48 -5.01 -6.40 -4.93
CA ILE A 48 -4.92 -5.58 -6.14
C ILE A 48 -3.43 -5.36 -6.43
N ALA A 49 -2.96 -5.92 -7.55
CA ALA A 49 -1.56 -5.82 -7.99
C ALA A 49 -1.33 -4.53 -8.80
N ALA A 50 -0.06 -4.18 -9.01
CA ALA A 50 0.35 -2.95 -9.68
C ALA A 50 -0.33 -2.72 -11.04
N GLU A 51 -0.57 -3.78 -11.81
CA GLU A 51 -1.21 -3.72 -13.13
C GLU A 51 -2.68 -3.29 -13.07
N GLN A 52 -3.29 -3.36 -11.89
CA GLN A 52 -4.68 -2.98 -11.62
C GLN A 52 -4.77 -1.68 -10.79
N MET A 53 -3.63 -1.07 -10.45
CA MET A 53 -3.57 0.16 -9.68
C MET A 53 -3.56 1.38 -10.61
N THR A 54 -4.11 2.48 -10.14
CA THR A 54 -3.92 3.78 -10.78
C THR A 54 -2.52 4.31 -10.50
N PRO A 55 -2.00 5.26 -11.31
CA PRO A 55 -0.72 5.89 -11.05
C PRO A 55 -0.61 6.51 -9.64
N GLU A 56 -1.67 7.16 -9.18
CA GLU A 56 -1.72 7.75 -7.83
C GLU A 56 -1.67 6.70 -6.72
N GLN A 57 -2.33 5.55 -6.89
CA GLN A 57 -2.22 4.45 -5.94
C GLN A 57 -0.81 3.88 -5.88
N ILE A 58 -0.10 3.83 -7.02
CA ILE A 58 1.31 3.42 -7.07
C ILE A 58 2.17 4.46 -6.33
N GLU A 59 1.96 5.74 -6.59
CA GLU A 59 2.67 6.83 -5.89
C GLU A 59 2.45 6.79 -4.37
N GLU A 60 1.24 6.47 -3.92
CA GLU A 60 0.95 6.27 -2.49
C GLU A 60 1.74 5.09 -1.90
N TYR A 61 1.88 3.99 -2.63
CA TYR A 61 2.74 2.87 -2.22
C TYR A 61 4.20 3.29 -2.12
N GLU A 62 4.73 3.94 -3.16
CA GLU A 62 6.12 4.42 -3.20
C GLU A 62 6.39 5.41 -2.05
N SER A 63 5.47 6.33 -1.80
CA SER A 63 5.53 7.29 -0.69
C SER A 63 5.59 6.60 0.66
N GLY A 64 4.82 5.52 0.85
CA GLY A 64 4.86 4.71 2.06
C GLY A 64 6.21 4.01 2.24
N TYR A 65 6.73 3.41 1.18
CA TYR A 65 8.03 2.75 1.20
C TYR A 65 9.14 3.74 1.55
N ASP A 66 9.23 4.86 0.82
CA ASP A 66 10.22 5.92 1.03
C ASP A 66 10.16 6.50 2.43
N TRP A 67 8.96 6.74 2.95
CA TRP A 67 8.80 7.23 4.30
C TRP A 67 9.40 6.27 5.33
N ASN A 68 9.22 4.95 5.18
CA ASN A 68 9.80 3.99 6.10
C ASN A 68 11.33 3.87 5.93
N GLU A 69 11.87 3.98 4.71
CA GLU A 69 13.32 4.04 4.49
C GLU A 69 13.98 5.24 5.18
N VAL A 70 13.32 6.41 5.19
CA VAL A 70 13.89 7.65 5.74
C VAL A 70 13.64 7.79 7.25
N TYR A 71 12.43 7.46 7.71
CA TYR A 71 11.97 7.78 9.06
C TYR A 71 11.61 6.56 9.90
N GLY A 72 11.48 5.39 9.28
CA GLY A 72 11.05 4.17 9.93
C GLY A 72 12.22 3.36 10.47
N GLY A 73 12.09 2.05 10.36
CA GLY A 73 13.11 1.08 10.71
C GLY A 73 12.88 -0.21 9.95
N LYS A 74 13.73 -1.20 10.22
CA LYS A 74 13.57 -2.56 9.72
C LYS A 74 13.16 -3.46 10.88
N LYS A 75 12.49 -4.56 10.56
CA LYS A 75 12.23 -5.62 11.53
C LYS A 75 13.54 -6.34 11.86
N ASP A 76 13.78 -6.57 13.15
CA ASP A 76 14.87 -7.41 13.68
C ASP A 76 14.57 -8.92 13.56
#